data_AF-A0A353ZV07-F1
#
_entry.id   AF-A0A353ZV07-F1
#
_cell.length_a   1.000
_cell.length_b   1.000
_cell.length_c   1.000
_cell.angle_alpha   90.00
_cell.angle_beta   90.00
_cell.angle_gamma   90.00
#
_symmetry.space_group_name_H-M   'P 1'
#
loop_
_entity.id
_entity.type
_entity.pdbx_description
1 polymer ?
#
loop_
_entity_poly.entity_id
_entity_poly.type
_entity_poly.pdbx_seq_one_letter_code
_entity_poly.pdbx_strand_id
1 'polypeptide(L)'
;MTRTRSLAASLMSLSAAAVLALVGAIGATAAPSASADKSALSVTSATLDSTGTADYWTPDRMRAAIPGDVLADKAVERGNTSSAISVEKGAATKVKGTKGKPTIAKLETPVDHIGKVFFSIGTTNYVCSGNAVSSANKSTVATAGHCINEGPGAFVT
;
A
#
# COMPACT_ATOMS: atom_id res chain seq x y z
N MET A 1 34.68 61.03 -23.62
CA MET A 1 34.59 59.73 -22.94
C MET A 1 33.44 59.78 -21.96
N THR A 2 32.45 58.91 -22.17
CA THR A 2 31.19 58.80 -21.42
C THR A 2 31.35 57.94 -20.16
N ARG A 3 30.69 58.33 -19.05
CA ARG A 3 30.03 57.45 -18.04
C ARG A 3 29.62 58.30 -16.81
N THR A 4 28.40 58.83 -16.79
CA THR A 4 27.18 58.27 -16.14
C THR A 4 27.29 58.10 -14.62
N ARG A 5 26.64 59.04 -13.91
CA ARG A 5 26.09 58.91 -12.56
C ARG A 5 25.03 57.80 -12.54
N SER A 6 24.94 57.01 -11.45
CA SER A 6 23.65 56.66 -10.84
C SER A 6 23.78 55.82 -9.56
N LEU A 7 23.34 56.44 -8.46
CA LEU A 7 22.40 55.92 -7.48
C LEU A 7 22.74 54.58 -6.80
N ALA A 8 23.65 54.68 -5.83
CA ALA A 8 23.65 53.84 -4.65
C ALA A 8 22.48 54.26 -3.75
N ALA A 9 21.34 53.58 -3.85
CA ALA A 9 20.31 53.49 -2.82
C ALA A 9 19.30 52.42 -3.25
N SER A 10 18.70 51.74 -2.28
CA SER A 10 17.54 50.84 -2.43
C SER A 10 17.73 49.56 -3.24
N LEU A 11 18.36 48.54 -2.66
CA LEU A 11 17.95 47.14 -2.87
C LEU A 11 18.17 46.27 -1.60
N MET A 12 18.41 46.89 -0.45
CA MET A 12 18.55 46.22 0.84
C MET A 12 17.18 46.13 1.54
N SER A 13 16.18 45.50 0.91
CA SER A 13 14.89 45.23 1.57
C SER A 13 14.10 44.02 1.05
N LEU A 14 14.61 43.26 0.08
CA LEU A 14 13.86 42.15 -0.52
C LEU A 14 14.41 40.74 -0.19
N SER A 15 15.18 40.59 0.90
CA SER A 15 15.85 39.32 1.22
C SER A 15 15.34 38.59 2.45
N ALA A 16 14.26 39.05 3.10
CA ALA A 16 13.73 38.42 4.32
C ALA A 16 12.42 37.63 4.13
N ALA A 17 11.73 37.76 2.98
CA ALA A 17 10.43 37.11 2.77
C ALA A 17 10.50 35.75 2.03
N ALA A 18 11.65 35.39 1.44
CA ALA A 18 11.76 34.20 0.60
C ALA A 18 12.17 32.91 1.34
N VAL A 19 12.58 32.98 2.62
CA VAL A 19 13.11 31.82 3.35
C VAL A 19 12.04 31.08 4.18
N LEU A 20 10.87 31.67 4.42
CA LEU A 20 9.78 31.00 5.17
C LEU A 20 8.79 30.19 4.32
N ALA A 21 8.95 30.14 2.99
CA ALA A 21 7.99 29.47 2.11
C ALA A 21 8.32 28.00 1.79
N LEU A 22 9.43 27.43 2.31
CA LEU A 22 9.91 26.10 1.88
C LEU A 22 9.76 24.96 2.90
N VAL A 23 9.13 25.18 4.07
CA VAL A 23 9.01 24.13 5.13
C VAL A 23 7.57 23.61 5.31
N GLY A 24 6.63 24.02 4.46
CA GLY A 24 5.20 23.72 4.62
C GLY A 24 4.68 22.44 3.96
N ALA A 25 5.48 21.75 3.13
CA ALA A 25 5.04 20.56 2.39
C ALA A 25 5.52 19.25 3.04
N ILE A 26 5.44 19.15 4.37
CA ILE A 26 5.42 17.83 5.01
C ILE A 26 4.00 17.32 4.82
N GLY A 27 3.84 16.33 3.95
CA GLY A 27 2.55 15.69 3.69
C GLY A 27 1.86 15.36 5.00
N ALA A 28 0.60 15.76 5.12
CA ALA A 28 -0.24 15.43 6.26
C ALA A 28 -0.47 13.91 6.25
N THR A 29 0.42 13.14 6.88
CA THR A 29 0.11 11.77 7.27
C THR A 29 -0.83 11.88 8.47
N ALA A 30 -2.12 11.69 8.25
CA ALA A 30 -3.06 11.54 9.35
C ALA A 30 -2.60 10.34 10.18
N ALA A 31 -2.08 10.58 11.38
CA ALA A 31 -1.83 9.53 12.34
C ALA A 31 -3.17 8.81 12.60
N PRO A 32 -3.23 7.48 12.63
CA PRO A 32 -4.47 6.79 12.98
C PRO A 32 -4.88 7.25 14.37
N SER A 33 -6.13 7.70 14.51
CA SER A 33 -6.71 7.96 15.81
C SER A 33 -6.62 6.68 16.65
N ALA A 34 -5.97 6.76 17.80
CA ALA A 34 -5.99 5.68 18.77
C ALA A 34 -7.42 5.55 19.31
N SER A 35 -8.23 4.70 18.68
CA SER A 35 -9.58 4.40 19.13
C SER A 35 -9.49 3.67 20.48
N ALA A 36 -9.98 4.31 21.53
CA ALA A 36 -10.13 3.72 22.87
C ALA A 36 -11.30 2.70 22.93
N ASP A 37 -12.04 2.52 21.83
CA ASP A 37 -13.09 1.51 21.71
C ASP A 37 -12.52 0.18 21.18
N LYS A 38 -12.51 -0.85 22.03
CA LYS A 38 -12.12 -2.23 21.67
C LYS A 38 -12.99 -2.89 20.59
N SER A 39 -14.07 -2.24 20.17
CA SER A 39 -14.99 -2.72 19.12
C SER A 39 -14.79 -2.02 17.76
N ALA A 40 -13.89 -1.04 17.67
CA ALA A 40 -13.56 -0.43 16.38
C ALA A 40 -12.62 -1.35 15.59
N LEU A 41 -12.98 -1.68 14.35
CA LEU A 41 -12.04 -2.34 13.43
C LEU A 41 -10.79 -1.47 13.31
N SER A 42 -9.62 -2.07 13.48
CA SER A 42 -8.36 -1.39 13.19
C SER A 42 -8.27 -1.18 11.68
N VAL A 43 -8.37 0.07 11.26
CA VAL A 43 -8.16 0.49 9.87
C VAL A 43 -6.80 1.16 9.81
N THR A 44 -5.88 0.56 9.06
CA THR A 44 -4.60 1.18 8.71
C THR A 44 -4.66 1.63 7.26
N SER A 45 -4.28 2.88 7.00
CA SER A 45 -4.14 3.43 5.66
C SER A 45 -2.70 3.88 5.44
N ALA A 46 -2.20 3.65 4.23
CA ALA A 46 -0.95 4.19 3.74
C ALA A 46 -1.23 4.86 2.40
N THR A 47 -0.63 6.02 2.17
CA THR A 47 -0.62 6.66 0.86
C THR A 47 0.57 6.13 0.09
N LEU A 48 0.30 5.52 -1.06
CA LEU A 48 1.34 5.03 -1.97
C LEU A 48 1.60 6.09 -3.03
N ASP A 49 2.88 6.30 -3.35
CA ASP A 49 3.28 7.05 -4.53
C ASP A 49 3.21 6.10 -5.74
N SER A 50 2.36 6.42 -6.71
CA SER A 50 2.20 5.63 -7.93
C SER A 50 3.11 6.10 -9.07
N THR A 51 3.94 7.13 -8.82
CA THR A 51 4.85 7.68 -9.82
C THR A 51 5.89 6.65 -10.24
N GLY A 52 6.00 6.40 -11.54
CA GLY A 52 6.97 5.45 -12.08
C GLY A 52 6.63 3.96 -11.89
N THR A 53 5.49 3.62 -11.27
CA THR A 53 5.07 2.21 -11.07
C THR A 53 4.97 1.45 -12.39
N ALA A 54 4.47 2.10 -13.45
CA ALA A 54 4.36 1.50 -14.78
C ALA A 54 5.73 1.19 -15.41
N ASP A 55 6.72 2.06 -15.19
CA ASP A 55 8.09 1.85 -15.69
C ASP A 55 8.85 0.82 -14.87
N TYR A 56 8.56 0.74 -13.57
CA TYR A 56 9.14 -0.25 -12.67
C TYR A 56 8.70 -1.68 -13.02
N TRP A 57 7.42 -1.90 -13.32
CA TRP A 57 6.89 -3.25 -13.56
C TRP A 57 7.05 -3.71 -15.02
N THR A 58 8.26 -4.17 -15.34
CA THR A 58 8.52 -4.83 -16.63
C THR A 58 7.91 -6.24 -16.66
N PRO A 59 7.61 -6.80 -17.86
CA PRO A 59 7.16 -8.19 -18.00
C PRO A 59 8.08 -9.21 -17.32
N ASP A 60 9.39 -8.95 -17.33
CA ASP A 60 10.36 -9.83 -16.68
C ASP A 60 10.27 -9.77 -15.15
N ARG A 61 10.10 -8.58 -14.58
CA ARG A 61 9.87 -8.43 -13.13
C ARG A 61 8.54 -9.05 -12.70
N MET A 62 7.48 -8.88 -13.50
CA MET A 62 6.19 -9.51 -13.24
C MET A 62 6.28 -11.04 -13.28
N ARG A 63 7.01 -11.62 -14.24
CA ARG A 63 7.21 -13.08 -14.34
C ARG A 63 8.10 -13.63 -13.23
N ALA A 64 9.05 -12.85 -12.74
CA ALA A 64 9.96 -13.23 -11.66
C ALA A 64 9.38 -12.98 -10.25
N ALA A 65 8.22 -12.35 -10.13
CA ALA A 65 7.61 -12.03 -8.85
C ALA A 65 7.25 -13.30 -8.06
N ILE A 66 7.50 -13.26 -6.75
CA ILE A 66 7.30 -14.39 -5.84
C ILE A 66 5.82 -14.46 -5.43
N PRO A 67 5.17 -15.64 -5.39
CA PRO A 67 3.80 -15.75 -4.88
C PRO A 67 3.66 -15.21 -3.45
N GLY A 68 2.64 -14.39 -3.20
CA GLY A 68 2.40 -13.78 -1.89
C GLY A 68 2.12 -14.79 -0.77
N ASP A 69 1.76 -16.04 -1.07
CA ASP A 69 1.55 -17.11 -0.09
C ASP A 69 2.78 -17.31 0.82
N VAL A 70 4.00 -17.05 0.31
CA VAL A 70 5.22 -17.14 1.13
C VAL A 70 5.24 -16.12 2.27
N LEU A 71 4.52 -15.00 2.14
CA LEU A 71 4.36 -14.01 3.20
C LEU A 71 3.36 -14.50 4.24
N ALA A 72 2.30 -15.20 3.81
CA ALA A 72 1.34 -15.82 4.72
C ALA A 72 2.02 -16.90 5.59
N ASP A 73 2.84 -17.76 4.99
CA ASP A 73 3.57 -18.80 5.71
C ASP A 73 4.51 -18.19 6.76
N LYS A 74 5.30 -17.18 6.35
CA LYS A 74 6.18 -16.43 7.27
C LYS A 74 5.40 -15.71 8.37
N ALA A 75 4.21 -15.20 8.08
CA ALA A 75 3.36 -14.56 9.07
C ALA A 75 2.89 -15.55 10.15
N VAL A 76 2.52 -16.77 9.74
CA VAL A 76 2.16 -17.84 10.66
C VAL A 76 3.36 -18.27 11.51
N GLU A 77 4.54 -18.42 10.90
CA GLU A 77 5.78 -18.78 11.60
C GLU A 77 6.21 -17.75 12.65
N ARG A 78 6.04 -16.45 12.36
CA ARG A 78 6.31 -15.36 13.32
C ARG A 78 5.36 -15.37 14.53
N GLY A 79 4.32 -16.20 14.49
CA GLY A 79 3.37 -16.38 15.57
C GLY A 79 2.23 -15.38 15.50
N ASN A 80 1.02 -15.89 15.71
CA ASN A 80 -0.18 -15.08 15.88
C ASN A 80 -0.14 -14.37 17.24
N THR A 81 0.64 -13.29 17.35
CA THR A 81 0.62 -12.40 18.53
C THR A 81 -0.59 -11.45 18.51
N SER A 82 -1.44 -11.53 17.49
CA SER A 82 -2.77 -10.95 17.57
C SER A 82 -3.53 -11.74 18.62
N SER A 83 -3.60 -11.18 19.83
CA SER A 83 -4.58 -11.57 20.84
C SER A 83 -5.88 -11.85 20.11
N ALA A 84 -6.43 -13.06 20.24
CA ALA A 84 -7.73 -13.35 19.69
C ALA A 84 -8.68 -12.30 20.23
N ILE A 85 -8.98 -11.27 19.44
CA ILE A 85 -10.15 -10.44 19.70
C ILE A 85 -11.26 -11.47 19.76
N SER A 86 -11.97 -11.51 20.88
CA SER A 86 -13.14 -12.34 21.05
C SER A 86 -14.18 -11.91 20.02
N VAL A 87 -14.01 -12.39 18.79
CA VAL A 87 -15.00 -12.30 17.71
C VAL A 87 -16.16 -13.14 18.19
N GLU A 88 -17.38 -12.60 18.08
CA GLU A 88 -18.60 -13.35 18.35
C GLU A 88 -18.54 -14.68 17.59
N LYS A 89 -18.44 -15.77 18.33
CA LYS A 89 -18.27 -17.09 17.76
C LYS A 89 -19.64 -17.54 17.26
N GLY A 90 -19.98 -17.16 16.03
CA GLY A 90 -21.07 -17.77 15.30
C GLY A 90 -20.95 -19.30 15.34
N ALA A 91 -22.08 -20.01 15.25
CA ALA A 91 -22.07 -21.47 15.26
C ALA A 91 -21.02 -21.99 14.27
N ALA A 92 -20.11 -22.85 14.75
CA ALA A 92 -19.00 -23.33 13.96
C ALA A 92 -19.51 -24.20 12.80
N THR A 93 -19.73 -23.62 11.63
CA THR A 93 -20.01 -24.36 10.41
C THR A 93 -18.71 -24.92 9.90
N LYS A 94 -18.47 -26.21 10.12
CA LYS A 94 -17.38 -26.92 9.46
C LYS A 94 -17.79 -27.19 8.01
N VAL A 95 -17.28 -26.37 7.10
CA VAL A 95 -17.26 -26.74 5.69
C VAL A 95 -16.16 -27.78 5.51
N LYS A 96 -16.48 -28.94 4.94
CA LYS A 96 -15.47 -29.94 4.62
C LYS A 96 -14.49 -29.30 3.63
N GLY A 97 -13.24 -29.08 4.07
CA GLY A 97 -12.21 -28.54 3.19
C GLY A 97 -12.07 -29.43 1.97
N THR A 98 -12.44 -28.93 0.81
CA THR A 98 -12.11 -29.58 -0.45
C THR A 98 -10.61 -29.43 -0.60
N LYS A 99 -9.84 -30.53 -0.66
CA LYS A 99 -8.51 -30.45 -1.26
C LYS A 99 -8.73 -30.00 -2.69
N GLY A 100 -8.50 -28.73 -2.97
CA GLY A 100 -8.30 -28.30 -4.34
C GLY A 100 -7.20 -29.18 -4.88
N LYS A 101 -7.52 -30.05 -5.84
CA LYS A 101 -6.45 -30.54 -6.71
C LYS A 101 -5.87 -29.27 -7.33
N PRO A 102 -4.54 -29.06 -7.29
CA PRO A 102 -3.95 -28.05 -8.15
C PRO A 102 -4.17 -28.56 -9.58
N THR A 103 -5.36 -28.28 -10.13
CA THR A 103 -5.52 -28.26 -11.57
C THR A 103 -4.55 -27.16 -12.01
N ILE A 104 -3.54 -27.57 -12.77
CA ILE A 104 -2.71 -26.69 -13.59
C ILE A 104 -3.59 -25.52 -14.02
N ALA A 105 -3.17 -24.30 -13.74
CA ALA A 105 -3.91 -23.08 -14.04
C ALA A 105 -4.53 -23.21 -15.43
N LYS A 106 -5.83 -23.51 -15.47
CA LYS A 106 -6.54 -23.65 -16.73
C LYS A 106 -6.66 -22.24 -17.27
N LEU A 107 -6.42 -22.06 -18.57
CA LEU A 107 -6.79 -20.81 -19.21
C LEU A 107 -8.30 -20.66 -19.03
N GLU A 108 -8.67 -19.76 -18.15
CA GLU A 108 -10.05 -19.33 -17.98
C GLU A 108 -10.21 -18.02 -18.74
N THR A 109 -11.42 -17.79 -19.25
CA THR A 109 -11.76 -16.51 -19.86
C THR A 109 -11.54 -15.42 -18.80
N PRO A 110 -10.75 -14.36 -19.10
CA PRO A 110 -10.54 -13.28 -18.17
C PRO A 110 -11.86 -12.72 -17.66
N VAL A 111 -11.99 -12.65 -16.34
CA VAL A 111 -13.10 -12.00 -15.66
C VAL A 111 -12.67 -10.55 -15.44
N ASP A 112 -13.46 -9.60 -15.95
CA ASP A 112 -13.11 -8.17 -16.04
C ASP A 112 -12.78 -7.49 -14.69
N HIS A 113 -13.34 -8.00 -13.59
CA HIS A 113 -13.13 -7.49 -12.24
C HIS A 113 -12.04 -8.25 -11.45
N ILE A 114 -11.49 -9.34 -11.97
CA ILE A 114 -10.44 -10.14 -11.31
C ILE A 114 -9.10 -9.91 -11.99
N GLY A 115 -8.09 -9.51 -11.21
CA GLY A 115 -6.76 -9.18 -11.71
C GLY A 115 -5.62 -9.75 -10.88
N LYS A 116 -4.42 -9.77 -11.47
CA LYS A 116 -3.17 -9.96 -10.73
C LYS A 116 -2.75 -8.64 -10.09
N VAL A 117 -2.21 -8.73 -8.88
CA VAL A 117 -1.65 -7.60 -8.14
C VAL A 117 -0.16 -7.84 -7.98
N PHE A 118 0.66 -6.93 -8.48
CA PHE A 118 2.11 -6.96 -8.34
C PHE A 118 2.53 -5.86 -7.37
N PHE A 119 3.36 -6.22 -6.39
CA PHE A 119 3.74 -5.31 -5.32
C PHE A 119 5.14 -5.61 -4.79
N SER A 120 5.70 -4.69 -4.04
CA SER A 120 7.03 -4.82 -3.46
C SER A 120 6.99 -4.61 -1.95
N ILE A 121 7.81 -5.38 -1.23
CA ILE A 121 8.12 -5.11 0.18
C ILE A 121 9.64 -5.07 0.29
N GLY A 122 10.16 -3.91 0.68
CA GLY A 122 11.59 -3.61 0.55
C GLY A 122 12.03 -3.73 -0.91
N THR A 123 13.02 -4.57 -1.18
CA THR A 123 13.57 -4.80 -2.54
C THR A 123 13.00 -6.05 -3.22
N THR A 124 12.03 -6.73 -2.60
CA THR A 124 11.52 -8.00 -3.10
C THR A 124 10.16 -7.81 -3.77
N ASN A 125 10.01 -8.39 -4.96
CA ASN A 125 8.80 -8.32 -5.79
C ASN A 125 7.90 -9.54 -5.54
N TYR A 126 6.61 -9.29 -5.37
CA TYR A 126 5.60 -10.30 -5.10
C TYR A 126 4.41 -10.20 -6.05
N VAL A 127 3.67 -11.30 -6.15
CA VAL A 127 2.41 -11.38 -6.91
C VAL A 127 1.31 -12.03 -6.10
N CYS A 128 0.13 -11.41 -6.14
CA CYS A 128 -1.12 -11.90 -5.59
C CYS A 128 -2.24 -11.78 -6.63
N SER A 129 -3.47 -12.04 -6.20
CA SER A 129 -4.70 -11.72 -6.93
C SER A 129 -5.49 -10.64 -6.18
N GLY A 130 -6.33 -9.93 -6.92
CA GLY A 130 -7.25 -8.94 -6.37
C GLY A 130 -8.56 -8.91 -7.15
N ASN A 131 -9.61 -8.43 -6.51
CA ASN A 131 -10.93 -8.28 -7.11
C ASN A 131 -11.42 -6.84 -6.99
N ALA A 132 -11.72 -6.18 -8.10
CA ALA A 132 -12.39 -4.89 -8.08
C ALA A 132 -13.80 -5.06 -7.50
N VAL A 133 -14.12 -4.28 -6.47
CA VAL A 133 -15.41 -4.37 -5.77
C VAL A 133 -16.20 -3.07 -5.91
N SER A 134 -17.52 -3.20 -5.91
CA SER A 134 -18.41 -2.04 -5.87
C SER A 134 -18.08 -1.20 -4.62
N SER A 135 -17.77 0.06 -4.85
CA SER A 135 -17.31 0.99 -3.83
C SER A 135 -17.68 2.42 -4.24
N ALA A 136 -17.96 3.28 -3.26
CA ALA A 136 -18.35 4.67 -3.53
C ALA A 136 -17.26 5.44 -4.31
N ASN A 137 -15.97 5.12 -4.05
CA ASN A 137 -14.83 5.72 -4.73
C ASN A 137 -14.49 5.08 -6.09
N LYS A 138 -15.16 3.98 -6.46
CA LYS A 138 -14.94 3.21 -7.70
C LYS A 138 -13.48 2.75 -7.91
N SER A 139 -12.70 2.69 -6.83
CA SER A 139 -11.25 2.49 -6.87
C SER A 139 -10.80 1.52 -5.76
N THR A 140 -11.69 0.62 -5.34
CA THR A 140 -11.41 -0.35 -4.26
C THR A 140 -11.20 -1.74 -4.83
N VAL A 141 -10.10 -2.38 -4.42
CA VAL A 141 -9.76 -3.76 -4.74
C VAL A 141 -9.71 -4.56 -3.45
N ALA A 142 -10.45 -5.66 -3.37
CA ALA A 142 -10.37 -6.63 -2.28
C ALA A 142 -9.23 -7.62 -2.53
N THR A 143 -8.40 -7.87 -1.51
CA THR A 143 -7.30 -8.84 -1.53
C THR A 143 -7.03 -9.38 -0.12
N ALA A 144 -6.08 -10.31 0.01
CA ALA A 144 -5.70 -10.86 1.31
C ALA A 144 -4.82 -9.88 2.11
N GLY A 145 -4.89 -9.94 3.44
CA GLY A 145 -4.06 -9.09 4.31
C GLY A 145 -2.56 -9.26 4.07
N HIS A 146 -2.10 -10.50 3.85
CA HIS A 146 -0.68 -10.78 3.59
C HIS A 146 -0.17 -10.23 2.24
N CYS A 147 -1.07 -9.84 1.33
CA CYS A 147 -0.72 -9.21 0.05
C CYS A 147 -0.49 -7.70 0.18
N ILE A 148 -0.82 -7.11 1.33
CA ILE A 148 -0.66 -5.67 1.60
C ILE A 148 0.17 -5.38 2.86
N ASN A 149 0.45 -6.39 3.67
CA ASN A 149 1.22 -6.30 4.90
C ASN A 149 1.96 -7.61 5.16
N GLU A 150 3.15 -7.55 5.74
CA GLU A 150 3.94 -8.74 6.06
C GLU A 150 3.23 -9.66 7.06
N GLY A 151 2.47 -9.13 8.01
CA GLY A 151 1.78 -9.89 9.06
C GLY A 151 2.73 -10.51 10.10
N PRO A 152 2.97 -9.88 11.26
CA PRO A 152 3.03 -8.42 11.43
C PRO A 152 4.25 -7.85 10.67
N GLY A 153 4.26 -6.54 10.42
CA GLY A 153 5.43 -5.86 9.85
C GLY A 153 5.08 -4.75 8.87
N ALA A 154 5.95 -4.55 7.87
CA ALA A 154 5.82 -3.48 6.90
C ALA A 154 4.56 -3.64 6.03
N PHE A 155 3.98 -2.51 5.64
CA PHE A 155 3.00 -2.46 4.56
C PHE A 155 3.73 -2.36 3.22
N VAL A 156 3.03 -2.75 2.16
CA VAL A 156 3.48 -2.50 0.78
C VAL A 156 3.72 -1.00 0.60
N THR A 157 4.79 -0.68 -0.13
CA THR A 157 5.19 0.69 -0.52
C THR A 157 5.30 0.81 -2.02
#